data_AF-A0A7K0V2F0-F1
#
_entry.id   AF-A0A7K0V2F0-F1
#
_cell.length_a   1.000
_cell.length_b   1.000
_cell.length_c   1.000
_cell.angle_alpha   90.00
_cell.angle_beta   90.00
_cell.angle_gamma   90.00
#
_symmetry.space_group_name_H-M   'P 1'
#
loop_
_entity.id
_entity.type
_entity.pdbx_description
1 polymer ?
#
loop_
_entity_poly.entity_id
_entity_poly.type
_entity_poly.pdbx_seq_one_letter_code
_entity_poly.pdbx_strand_id
1 'polypeptide(L)'
;RSPRQEPSARALRCLVIAMVGYGDCILEHLAKPLLPEFGKIHEAVRRHRVDQGDSGRFVENLLGIRLDRDAVLLGQSFCSGIVERVGYSGLHQLWESESMLPTPSELEAPGLWLARIELPEDPSA
;
A
#
# COMPACT_ATOMS: atom_id res chain seq x y z
N ARG A 1 -0.08 24.37 12.32
CA ARG A 1 -0.19 23.68 11.01
C ARG A 1 -1.47 24.17 10.35
N SER A 2 -1.43 24.65 9.11
CA SER A 2 -2.59 25.28 8.46
C SER A 2 -3.62 24.22 8.03
N PRO A 3 -4.93 24.43 8.26
CA PRO A 3 -5.99 23.46 7.94
C PRO A 3 -6.13 23.15 6.43
N ARG A 4 -5.49 23.93 5.55
CA ARG A 4 -5.47 23.69 4.10
C ARG A 4 -4.44 22.65 3.66
N GLN A 5 -3.48 22.28 4.52
CA GLN A 5 -2.43 21.30 4.18
C GLN A 5 -2.75 19.86 4.62
N GLU A 6 -3.85 19.66 5.36
CA GLU A 6 -4.26 18.34 5.85
C GLU A 6 -4.74 17.37 4.76
N PRO A 7 -5.45 17.79 3.70
CA PRO A 7 -5.92 16.87 2.65
C PRO A 7 -4.76 16.28 1.83
N SER A 8 -3.80 17.12 1.41
CA SER A 8 -2.66 16.69 0.58
C SER A 8 -1.71 15.77 1.34
N ALA A 9 -1.45 16.06 2.62
CA ALA A 9 -0.63 15.20 3.47
C ALA A 9 -1.25 13.81 3.67
N ARG A 10 -2.59 13.75 3.77
CA ARG A 10 -3.33 12.49 3.90
C ARG A 10 -3.27 11.64 2.64
N ALA A 11 -3.50 12.27 1.47
CA ALA A 11 -3.41 11.58 0.18
C ALA A 11 -2.00 11.02 -0.04
N LEU A 12 -0.95 11.83 0.24
CA LEU A 12 0.43 11.39 0.13
C LEU A 12 0.76 10.24 1.08
N ARG A 13 0.22 10.26 2.32
CA ARG A 13 0.36 9.13 3.25
C ARG A 13 -0.28 7.86 2.71
N CYS A 14 -1.49 7.95 2.15
CA CYS A 14 -2.19 6.79 1.59
C CYS A 14 -1.43 6.20 0.39
N LEU A 15 -0.95 7.06 -0.50
CA LEU A 15 -0.11 6.69 -1.64
C LEU A 15 1.15 5.93 -1.19
N VAL A 16 1.87 6.49 -0.21
CA VAL A 16 3.10 5.88 0.30
C VAL A 16 2.83 4.52 0.95
N ILE A 17 1.74 4.39 1.72
CA ILE A 17 1.33 3.11 2.33
C ILE A 17 1.01 2.08 1.25
N ALA A 18 0.22 2.47 0.24
CA ALA A 18 -0.16 1.59 -0.86
C ALA A 18 1.07 1.17 -1.69
N MET A 19 2.01 2.08 -1.94
CA MET A 19 3.26 1.82 -2.64
C MET A 19 4.13 0.78 -1.93
N VAL A 20 4.29 0.92 -0.61
CA VAL A 20 5.06 -0.04 0.21
C VAL A 20 4.41 -1.42 0.16
N GLY A 21 3.10 -1.50 0.36
CA GLY A 21 2.35 -2.75 0.29
C GLY A 21 2.46 -3.43 -1.09
N TYR A 22 2.35 -2.65 -2.16
CA TYR A 22 2.44 -3.14 -3.53
C TYR A 22 3.83 -3.72 -3.82
N GLY A 23 4.89 -3.01 -3.43
CA GLY A 23 6.27 -3.47 -3.60
C GLY A 23 6.52 -4.81 -2.91
N ASP A 24 6.03 -4.97 -1.69
CA ASP A 24 6.13 -6.24 -0.96
C ASP A 24 5.35 -7.36 -1.64
N CYS A 25 4.14 -7.07 -2.10
CA CYS A 25 3.28 -8.06 -2.78
C CYS A 25 3.90 -8.56 -4.09
N ILE A 26 4.45 -7.65 -4.90
CA ILE A 26 5.14 -7.99 -6.15
C ILE A 26 6.45 -8.74 -5.89
N LEU A 27 7.23 -8.30 -4.89
CA LEU A 27 8.45 -9.00 -4.52
C LEU A 27 8.15 -10.45 -4.12
N GLU A 28 7.10 -10.65 -3.32
CA GLU A 28 6.66 -11.98 -2.92
C GLU A 28 6.19 -12.84 -4.10
N HIS A 29 5.45 -12.25 -5.04
CA HIS A 29 5.00 -12.93 -6.25
C HIS A 29 6.16 -13.40 -7.14
N LEU A 30 7.12 -12.51 -7.40
CA LEU A 30 8.22 -12.76 -8.34
C LEU A 30 9.33 -13.63 -7.72
N ALA A 31 9.59 -13.48 -6.43
CA ALA A 31 10.73 -14.14 -5.80
C ALA A 31 10.43 -15.57 -5.30
N LYS A 32 9.19 -15.86 -4.87
CA LYS A 32 8.77 -17.21 -4.47
C LYS A 32 9.14 -18.33 -5.46
N PRO A 33 8.90 -18.21 -6.77
CA PRO A 33 9.26 -19.26 -7.72
C PRO A 33 10.76 -19.37 -7.99
N LEU A 34 11.54 -18.31 -7.72
CA LEU A 34 12.97 -18.25 -8.01
C LEU A 34 13.84 -18.71 -6.83
N LEU A 35 13.34 -18.59 -5.61
CA LEU A 35 14.10 -18.79 -4.39
C LEU A 35 13.33 -19.74 -3.44
N PRO A 36 13.74 -21.01 -3.31
CA PRO A 36 13.07 -21.99 -2.46
C PRO A 36 12.93 -21.58 -0.98
N GLU A 37 13.88 -20.77 -0.47
CA GLU A 37 13.86 -20.27 0.91
C GLU A 37 13.39 -18.81 1.04
N PHE A 38 12.77 -18.24 0.00
CA PHE A 38 12.35 -16.84 -0.01
C PHE A 38 11.48 -16.47 1.19
N GLY A 39 10.58 -17.35 1.63
CA GLY A 39 9.69 -17.07 2.77
C GLY A 39 10.46 -16.73 4.06
N LYS A 40 11.59 -17.40 4.34
CA LYS A 40 12.41 -17.11 5.52
C LYS A 40 13.11 -15.75 5.40
N ILE A 41 13.64 -15.45 4.22
CA ILE A 41 14.32 -14.19 3.93
C ILE A 41 13.31 -13.02 3.99
N HIS A 42 12.15 -13.19 3.35
CA HIS A 42 11.08 -12.21 3.32
C HIS A 42 10.57 -11.89 4.72
N GLU A 43 10.33 -12.91 5.56
CA GLU A 43 9.91 -12.69 6.94
C GLU A 43 11.01 -12.02 7.78
N ALA A 44 12.29 -12.36 7.58
CA ALA A 44 13.39 -11.69 8.26
C ALA A 44 13.50 -10.21 7.87
N VAL A 45 13.37 -9.89 6.58
CA VAL A 45 13.35 -8.50 6.07
C VAL A 45 12.11 -7.75 6.58
N ARG A 46 10.96 -8.41 6.61
CA ARG A 46 9.71 -7.85 7.14
C ARG A 46 9.85 -7.49 8.61
N ARG A 47 10.36 -8.40 9.45
CA ARG A 47 10.65 -8.13 10.86
C ARG A 47 11.67 -7.00 11.01
N HIS A 48 12.71 -7.00 10.19
CA HIS A 48 13.72 -5.95 10.22
C HIS A 48 13.14 -4.56 9.91
N ARG A 49 12.25 -4.42 8.91
CA ARG A 49 11.55 -3.15 8.61
C ARG A 49 10.57 -2.73 9.70
N VAL A 50 9.96 -3.70 10.36
CA VAL A 50 9.04 -3.50 11.47
C VAL A 50 9.77 -3.02 12.73
N ASP A 51 10.93 -3.60 13.02
CA ASP A 51 11.73 -3.32 14.23
C ASP A 51 12.65 -2.10 14.05
N GLN A 52 13.18 -1.89 12.84
CA GLN A 52 13.98 -0.73 12.49
C GLN A 52 13.15 0.22 11.64
N GLY A 53 12.61 1.27 12.27
CA GLY A 53 12.03 2.44 11.59
C GLY A 53 13.03 3.23 10.70
N ASP A 54 14.12 2.60 10.23
CA ASP A 54 15.18 3.22 9.42
C ASP A 54 14.75 3.52 7.99
N SER A 55 13.96 2.65 7.36
CA SER A 55 13.32 2.99 6.07
C SER A 55 12.32 4.14 6.23
N GLY A 56 11.64 4.18 7.40
CA GLY A 56 10.74 5.25 7.78
C GLY A 56 11.45 6.60 7.92
N ARG A 57 12.67 6.63 8.48
CA ARG A 57 13.48 7.87 8.61
C ARG A 57 13.87 8.50 7.27
N PHE A 58 14.16 7.70 6.24
CA PHE A 58 14.50 8.25 4.91
C PHE A 58 13.29 8.93 4.25
N VAL A 59 12.12 8.29 4.31
CA VAL A 59 10.86 8.86 3.80
C VAL A 59 10.38 10.04 4.65
N GLU A 60 10.58 9.97 5.97
CA GLU A 60 10.28 11.06 6.90
C GLU A 60 11.11 12.31 6.59
N ASN A 61 12.40 12.15 6.27
CA ASN A 61 13.28 13.26 5.92
C ASN A 61 12.99 13.85 4.54
N LEU A 62 12.54 13.04 3.57
CA LEU A 62 12.28 13.49 2.19
C LEU A 62 10.87 14.06 1.99
N LEU A 63 9.86 13.46 2.63
CA LEU A 63 8.44 13.77 2.41
C LEU A 63 7.73 14.31 3.66
N GLY A 64 8.39 14.33 4.83
CA GLY A 64 7.76 14.72 6.10
C GLY A 64 6.73 13.70 6.61
N ILE A 65 6.72 12.48 6.05
CA ILE A 65 5.78 11.42 6.40
C ILE A 65 6.52 10.33 7.16
N ARG A 66 6.14 10.16 8.43
CA ARG A 66 6.60 9.04 9.23
C ARG A 66 5.82 7.78 8.83
N LEU A 67 6.53 6.85 8.19
CA LEU A 67 6.10 5.46 8.03
C LEU A 67 6.43 4.72 9.32
N ASP A 68 5.41 4.45 10.13
CA ASP A 68 5.50 3.60 11.30
C ASP A 68 5.18 2.14 10.95
N ARG A 69 5.38 1.25 11.92
CA ARG A 69 5.08 -0.18 11.80
C ARG A 69 3.65 -0.41 11.31
N ASP A 70 2.70 0.31 11.87
CA ASP A 70 1.28 0.14 11.57
C ASP A 70 0.97 0.50 10.13
N ALA A 71 1.57 1.58 9.61
CA ALA A 71 1.45 1.97 8.20
C ALA A 71 2.00 0.89 7.24
N VAL A 72 3.13 0.25 7.57
CA VAL A 72 3.69 -0.85 6.77
C VAL A 72 2.75 -2.06 6.78
N LEU A 73 2.27 -2.45 7.96
CA LEU A 73 1.34 -3.58 8.11
C LEU A 73 0.01 -3.32 7.40
N LEU A 74 -0.49 -2.09 7.45
CA LEU A 74 -1.70 -1.67 6.78
C LEU A 74 -1.58 -1.81 5.25
N GLY A 75 -0.48 -1.32 4.66
CA GLY A 75 -0.24 -1.45 3.22
C GLY A 75 -0.15 -2.91 2.77
N GLN A 76 0.54 -3.75 3.55
CA GLN A 76 0.63 -5.19 3.28
C GLN A 76 -0.73 -5.87 3.33
N SER A 77 -1.50 -5.62 4.41
CA SER A 77 -2.86 -6.17 4.58
C SER A 77 -3.78 -5.74 3.45
N PHE A 78 -3.70 -4.47 3.04
CA PHE A 78 -4.47 -3.94 1.93
C PHE A 78 -4.21 -4.68 0.61
N CYS A 79 -2.94 -4.79 0.22
CA CYS A 79 -2.57 -5.43 -1.04
C CYS A 79 -2.85 -6.95 -1.01
N SER A 80 -2.57 -7.64 0.09
CA SER A 80 -2.91 -9.07 0.26
C SER A 80 -4.42 -9.27 0.13
N GLY A 81 -5.22 -8.44 0.78
CA GLY A 81 -6.68 -8.51 0.71
C GLY A 81 -7.22 -8.33 -0.72
N ILE A 82 -6.64 -7.44 -1.51
CA ILE A 82 -7.00 -7.30 -2.93
C ILE A 82 -6.61 -8.56 -3.72
N VAL A 83 -5.36 -9.01 -3.58
CA VAL A 83 -4.86 -10.17 -4.32
C VAL A 83 -5.64 -11.44 -4.01
N GLU A 84 -6.05 -11.65 -2.75
CA GLU A 84 -6.90 -12.77 -2.35
C GLU A 84 -8.28 -12.76 -3.04
N ARG A 85 -8.80 -11.58 -3.39
CA ARG A 85 -10.16 -11.42 -3.97
C ARG A 85 -10.16 -11.41 -5.48
N VAL A 86 -9.19 -10.70 -6.10
CA VAL A 86 -9.18 -10.41 -7.55
C VAL A 86 -7.83 -10.70 -8.21
N GLY A 87 -6.87 -11.26 -7.48
CA GLY A 87 -5.54 -11.59 -7.97
C GLY A 87 -4.61 -10.39 -8.19
N TYR A 88 -3.39 -10.67 -8.63
CA TYR A 88 -2.36 -9.65 -8.88
C TYR A 88 -2.71 -8.70 -10.02
N SER A 89 -3.50 -9.14 -11.01
CA SER A 89 -3.99 -8.28 -12.08
C SER A 89 -4.92 -7.18 -11.56
N GLY A 90 -5.78 -7.50 -10.59
CA GLY A 90 -6.65 -6.50 -9.95
C GLY A 90 -5.87 -5.49 -9.13
N LEU A 91 -4.76 -5.90 -8.49
CA LEU A 91 -3.88 -5.00 -7.76
C LEU A 91 -3.19 -3.96 -8.67
N HIS A 92 -3.00 -4.27 -9.96
CA HIS A 92 -2.36 -3.34 -10.90
C HIS A 92 -3.19 -2.07 -11.16
N GLN A 93 -4.51 -2.15 -11.01
CA GLN A 93 -5.43 -1.03 -11.21
C GLN A 93 -5.11 0.17 -10.29
N LEU A 94 -4.46 -0.08 -9.14
CA LEU A 94 -3.97 0.94 -8.22
C LEU A 94 -3.13 2.04 -8.90
N TRP A 95 -2.48 1.72 -10.02
CA TRP A 95 -1.57 2.63 -10.74
C TRP A 95 -2.12 3.19 -12.05
N GLU A 96 -3.38 2.90 -12.39
CA GLU A 96 -3.98 3.34 -13.66
C GLU A 96 -4.29 4.84 -13.68
N SER A 97 -4.71 5.41 -12.55
CA SER A 97 -5.03 6.84 -12.43
C SER A 97 -4.96 7.31 -10.97
N GLU A 98 -5.03 8.62 -10.77
CA GLU A 98 -5.14 9.20 -9.42
C GLU A 98 -6.43 8.80 -8.70
N SER A 99 -7.54 8.58 -9.44
CA SER A 99 -8.81 8.15 -8.84
C SER A 99 -8.75 6.72 -8.27
N MET A 100 -7.75 5.92 -8.66
CA MET A 100 -7.52 4.59 -8.11
C MET A 100 -6.78 4.59 -6.77
N LEU A 101 -6.26 5.75 -6.33
CA LEU A 101 -5.59 5.82 -5.03
C LEU A 101 -6.57 5.52 -3.89
N PRO A 102 -6.18 4.71 -2.90
CA PRO A 102 -7.06 4.33 -1.82
C PRO A 102 -7.20 5.48 -0.82
N THR A 103 -8.40 5.60 -0.27
CA THR A 103 -8.66 6.43 0.90
C THR A 103 -8.16 5.73 2.18
N PRO A 104 -8.03 6.44 3.32
CA PRO A 104 -7.64 5.80 4.58
C PRO A 104 -8.57 4.64 4.98
N SER A 105 -9.89 4.81 4.80
CA SER A 105 -10.86 3.76 5.14
C SER A 105 -10.76 2.56 4.21
N GLU A 106 -10.39 2.78 2.95
CA GLU A 106 -10.15 1.73 1.96
C GLU A 106 -8.89 0.93 2.24
N LEU A 107 -7.83 1.57 2.77
CA LEU A 107 -6.63 0.88 3.23
C LEU A 107 -6.93 -0.09 4.38
N GLU A 108 -7.83 0.28 5.28
CA GLU A 108 -8.28 -0.57 6.39
C GLU A 108 -9.22 -1.68 5.93
N ALA A 109 -10.04 -1.41 4.91
CA ALA A 109 -11.03 -2.34 4.38
C ALA A 109 -10.92 -2.43 2.84
N PRO A 110 -10.11 -3.38 2.32
CA PRO A 110 -9.80 -3.45 0.88
C PRO A 110 -11.03 -3.72 0.00
N GLY A 111 -12.08 -4.32 0.58
CA GLY A 111 -13.35 -4.51 -0.10
C GLY A 111 -14.06 -3.21 -0.45
N LEU A 112 -13.86 -2.12 0.31
CA LEU A 112 -14.40 -0.80 -0.02
C LEU A 112 -13.76 -0.23 -1.29
N TRP A 113 -12.46 -0.45 -1.46
CA TRP A 113 -11.74 -0.02 -2.65
C TRP A 113 -12.22 -0.78 -3.88
N LEU A 114 -12.32 -2.11 -3.79
CA LEU A 114 -12.83 -2.95 -4.87
C LEU A 114 -14.26 -2.55 -5.26
N ALA A 115 -15.14 -2.37 -4.26
CA ALA A 115 -16.51 -1.93 -4.53
C ALA A 115 -16.54 -0.58 -5.25
N ARG A 116 -15.63 0.35 -4.93
CA ARG A 116 -15.57 1.66 -5.58
C ARG A 116 -15.13 1.57 -7.04
N ILE A 117 -14.10 0.80 -7.34
CA ILE A 117 -13.55 0.71 -8.70
C ILE A 117 -14.42 -0.16 -9.62
N GLU A 118 -15.26 -1.03 -9.05
CA GLU A 118 -16.25 -1.82 -9.79
C GLU A 118 -17.53 -1.02 -10.12
N LEU A 119 -17.74 0.13 -9.47
CA LEU A 119 -18.85 1.01 -9.81
C LEU A 119 -18.52 1.77 -11.11
N PRO A 120 -19.37 1.72 -12.15
CA PRO A 120 -19.17 2.56 -13.33
C PRO A 120 -19.16 4.03 -12.88
N GLU A 121 -18.15 4.80 -13.32
CA GLU A 121 -18.18 6.25 -13.16
C GLU A 121 -19.50 6.76 -13.75
N ASP A 122 -20.27 7.49 -12.94
CA ASP A 122 -21.51 8.12 -13.38
C ASP A 122 -21.18 8.98 -14.62
N PRO A 123 -21.74 8.71 -15.81
CA PRO A 123 -21.42 9.43 -17.04
C PRO A 123 -21.91 10.90 -17.05
N SER A 124 -22.17 11.50 -15.88
CA SER A 124 -22.72 12.85 -15.73
C SER A 124 -21.95 13.80 -14.79
N ALA A 125 -20.71 13.47 -14.37
CA ALA A 125 -19.88 14.37 -13.56
C ALA A 125 -18.91 15.24 -14.39
#